data_AF-K9SND2-F1
#
_entry.id   AF-K9SND2-F1
#
_cell.length_a   1.000
_cell.length_b   1.000
_cell.length_c   1.000
_cell.angle_alpha   90.00
_cell.angle_beta   90.00
_cell.angle_gamma   90.00
#
_symmetry.space_group_name_H-M   'P 1'
#
loop_
_entity.id
_entity.type
_entity.pdbx_description
1 polymer ?
#
loop_
_entity_poly.entity_id
_entity_poly.type
_entity_poly.pdbx_seq_one_letter_code
_entity_poly.pdbx_strand_id
1 'polypeptide(L)'
;MQARHVSRELALLSMGQLPTQPEKLQNKTVDDMLIATVRSLVDEVREMLLTAGAEVQRGNDKLVESEDQLVNSKIRTADINTSQVMLKAAIDLTGTAINRVGQALEFPLMVQFARQPEVKEYAIEILTTVNANRAKIDETIAAALEGWQLNRLPKIDQKILRIAVAELMYLETPTQIAINEAIELAKRYSGEDGYRFINGVLRTISNRLKAAK
;
A
#
# COMPACT_ATOMS: atom_id res chain seq x y z
N MET A 1 7.05 1.06 40.62
CA MET A 1 5.74 1.54 40.12
C MET A 1 5.62 1.49 38.60
N GLN A 2 6.68 1.82 37.86
CA GLN A 2 6.69 1.84 36.39
C GLN A 2 6.40 0.50 35.71
N ALA A 3 6.94 -0.63 36.21
CA ALA A 3 6.67 -1.95 35.62
C ALA A 3 5.17 -2.30 35.60
N ARG A 4 4.45 -2.07 36.71
CA ARG A 4 2.99 -2.32 36.76
C ARG A 4 2.19 -1.37 35.87
N HIS A 5 2.67 -0.14 35.65
CA HIS A 5 2.06 0.78 34.70
C HIS A 5 2.21 0.27 33.28
N VAL A 6 3.44 -0.04 32.88
CA VAL A 6 3.76 -0.56 31.54
C VAL A 6 3.02 -1.88 31.27
N SER A 7 2.92 -2.78 32.24
CA SER A 7 2.16 -4.02 32.08
C SER A 7 0.67 -3.79 31.86
N ARG A 8 0.07 -2.78 32.51
CA ARG A 8 -1.35 -2.44 32.31
C ARG A 8 -1.61 -1.83 30.96
N GLU A 9 -0.74 -0.91 30.56
CA GLU A 9 -0.80 -0.24 29.26
C GLU A 9 -0.64 -1.26 28.12
N LEU A 10 0.35 -2.15 28.23
CA LEU A 10 0.55 -3.24 27.28
C LEU A 10 -0.66 -4.17 27.21
N ALA A 11 -1.22 -4.57 28.35
CA ALA A 11 -2.41 -5.41 28.41
C ALA A 11 -3.64 -4.72 27.78
N LEU A 12 -3.87 -3.44 28.11
CA LEU A 12 -4.98 -2.65 27.59
C LEU A 12 -4.93 -2.57 26.05
N LEU A 13 -3.77 -2.20 25.51
CA LEU A 13 -3.62 -1.96 24.08
C LEU A 13 -3.60 -3.26 23.26
N SER A 14 -3.19 -4.39 23.84
CA SER A 14 -3.11 -5.68 23.14
C SER A 14 -4.38 -6.53 23.25
N MET A 15 -5.23 -6.31 24.26
CA MET A 15 -6.36 -7.19 24.59
C MET A 15 -7.36 -7.37 23.43
N GLY A 16 -7.62 -6.32 22.66
CA GLY A 16 -8.55 -6.37 21.51
C GLY A 16 -8.06 -7.22 20.35
N GLN A 17 -6.75 -7.50 20.28
CA GLN A 17 -6.10 -8.19 19.17
C GLN A 17 -5.55 -9.58 19.58
N LEU A 18 -5.67 -9.96 20.86
CA LEU A 18 -5.23 -11.25 21.39
C LEU A 18 -6.41 -12.21 21.60
N PRO A 19 -6.16 -13.54 21.61
CA PRO A 19 -7.21 -14.51 21.92
C PRO A 19 -7.79 -14.31 23.32
N THR A 20 -9.10 -14.45 23.45
CA THR A 20 -9.80 -14.35 24.74
C THR A 20 -9.67 -15.61 25.60
N GLN A 21 -9.22 -16.72 25.03
CA GLN A 21 -9.06 -18.00 25.73
C GLN A 21 -7.76 -18.03 26.57
N PRO A 22 -7.83 -18.28 27.89
CA PRO A 22 -6.65 -18.26 28.78
C PRO A 22 -5.53 -19.20 28.35
N GLU A 23 -5.87 -20.40 27.87
CA GLU A 23 -4.89 -21.41 27.44
C GLU A 23 -4.07 -20.94 26.23
N LYS A 24 -4.67 -20.14 25.34
CA LYS A 24 -3.95 -19.57 24.18
C LYS A 24 -3.10 -18.36 24.55
N LEU A 25 -3.43 -17.68 25.65
CA LEU A 25 -2.67 -16.53 26.17
C LEU A 25 -1.39 -16.97 26.90
N GLN A 26 -1.39 -18.13 27.53
CA GLN A 26 -0.22 -18.66 28.26
C GLN A 26 1.02 -18.86 27.37
N ASN A 27 0.79 -19.13 26.08
CA ASN A 27 1.86 -19.31 25.10
C ASN A 27 2.29 -18.01 24.40
N LYS A 28 1.75 -16.86 24.80
CA LYS A 28 2.07 -15.56 24.19
C LYS A 28 3.26 -14.90 24.86
N THR A 29 4.15 -14.39 24.04
CA THR A 29 5.36 -13.67 24.43
C THR A 29 5.08 -12.17 24.58
N VAL A 30 6.02 -11.43 25.16
CA VAL A 30 5.97 -9.95 25.17
C VAL A 30 5.96 -9.40 23.75
N ASP A 31 6.67 -10.03 22.82
CA ASP A 31 6.66 -9.64 21.41
C ASP A 31 5.27 -9.80 20.78
N ASP A 32 4.54 -10.88 21.10
CA ASP A 32 3.15 -11.05 20.67
C ASP A 32 2.24 -9.93 21.20
N MET A 33 2.45 -9.50 22.44
CA MET A 33 1.68 -8.40 23.05
C MET A 33 2.03 -7.06 22.40
N LEU A 34 3.31 -6.76 22.16
CA LEU A 34 3.75 -5.55 21.47
C LEU A 34 3.19 -5.49 20.04
N ILE A 35 3.18 -6.63 19.35
CA ILE A 35 2.54 -6.77 18.03
C ILE A 35 1.06 -6.42 18.10
N ALA A 36 0.34 -7.01 19.05
CA ALA A 36 -1.09 -6.77 19.22
C ALA A 36 -1.37 -5.30 19.56
N THR A 37 -0.53 -4.67 20.39
CA THR A 37 -0.58 -3.23 20.68
C THR A 37 -0.37 -2.37 19.45
N VAL A 38 0.67 -2.65 18.66
CA VAL A 38 0.94 -1.90 17.41
C VAL A 38 -0.23 -2.04 16.44
N ARG A 39 -0.79 -3.24 16.26
CA ARG A 39 -1.97 -3.46 15.41
C ARG A 39 -3.17 -2.65 15.89
N SER A 40 -3.48 -2.71 17.18
CA SER A 40 -4.59 -1.96 17.78
C SER A 40 -4.46 -0.45 17.53
N LEU A 41 -3.26 0.12 17.74
CA LEU A 41 -3.00 1.53 17.49
C LEU A 41 -3.07 1.89 16.00
N VAL A 42 -2.57 1.02 15.12
CA VAL A 42 -2.65 1.22 13.67
C VAL A 42 -4.11 1.21 13.21
N ASP A 43 -4.92 0.26 13.70
CA ASP A 43 -6.34 0.15 13.38
C ASP A 43 -7.10 1.40 13.86
N GLU A 44 -6.88 1.83 15.10
CA GLU A 44 -7.48 3.04 15.67
C GLU A 44 -7.13 4.29 14.85
N VAL A 45 -5.86 4.49 14.51
CA VAL A 45 -5.45 5.63 13.68
C VAL A 45 -6.04 5.52 12.28
N ARG A 46 -6.13 4.32 11.70
CA ARG A 46 -6.75 4.13 10.38
C ARG A 46 -8.23 4.48 10.38
N GLU A 47 -8.98 4.11 11.41
CA GLU A 47 -10.40 4.50 11.56
C GLU A 47 -10.57 6.02 11.69
N MET A 48 -9.72 6.67 12.50
CA MET A 48 -9.72 8.13 12.62
C MET A 48 -9.42 8.81 11.28
N LEU A 49 -8.45 8.28 10.53
CA LEU A 49 -8.05 8.79 9.22
C LEU A 49 -9.16 8.62 8.16
N LEU A 50 -9.83 7.46 8.14
CA LEU A 50 -10.99 7.23 7.27
C LEU A 50 -12.14 8.20 7.58
N THR A 51 -12.40 8.42 8.87
CA THR A 51 -13.43 9.35 9.34
C THR A 51 -13.10 10.78 8.92
N ALA A 52 -11.85 11.21 9.14
CA ALA A 52 -11.37 12.52 8.74
C ALA A 52 -11.46 12.70 7.21
N GLY A 53 -11.05 11.71 6.42
CA GLY A 53 -11.20 11.74 4.96
C GLY A 53 -12.67 11.86 4.52
N ALA A 54 -13.59 11.14 5.17
CA ALA A 54 -15.02 11.21 4.87
C ALA A 54 -15.65 12.57 5.24
N GLU A 55 -15.22 13.22 6.33
CA GLU A 55 -15.64 14.58 6.67
C GLU A 55 -15.10 15.60 5.66
N VAL A 56 -13.84 15.45 5.27
CA VAL A 56 -13.18 16.29 4.27
C VAL A 56 -13.90 16.21 2.92
N GLN A 57 -14.23 15.00 2.46
CA GLN A 57 -15.00 14.80 1.22
C GLN A 57 -16.40 15.42 1.31
N ARG A 58 -17.12 15.20 2.40
CA ARG A 58 -18.43 15.84 2.63
C ARG A 58 -18.35 17.36 2.63
N GLY A 59 -17.28 17.92 3.20
CA GLY A 59 -16.99 19.35 3.15
C GLY A 59 -16.80 19.83 1.71
N ASN A 60 -16.01 19.10 0.92
CA ASN A 60 -15.81 19.39 -0.50
C ASN A 60 -17.11 19.33 -1.31
N ASP A 61 -17.92 18.27 -1.13
CA ASP A 61 -19.16 18.10 -1.89
C ASP A 61 -20.15 19.25 -1.61
N LYS A 62 -20.27 19.66 -0.34
CA LYS A 62 -21.05 20.85 0.05
C LYS A 62 -20.52 22.14 -0.54
N LEU A 63 -19.20 22.28 -0.70
CA LEU A 63 -18.61 23.45 -1.35
C LEU A 63 -18.98 23.50 -2.83
N VAL A 64 -18.90 22.37 -3.54
CA VAL A 64 -19.30 22.28 -4.95
C VAL A 64 -20.80 22.58 -5.10
N GLU A 65 -21.67 22.04 -4.25
CA GLU A 65 -23.09 22.38 -4.24
C GLU A 65 -23.33 23.88 -3.99
N SER A 66 -22.54 24.49 -3.10
CA SER A 66 -22.63 25.93 -2.83
C SER A 66 -22.15 26.77 -4.02
N GLU A 67 -21.17 26.29 -4.79
CA GLU A 67 -20.66 26.93 -6.00
C GLU A 67 -21.75 27.02 -7.08
N ASP A 68 -22.46 25.90 -7.34
CA ASP A 68 -23.58 25.84 -8.27
C ASP A 68 -24.70 26.83 -7.90
N GLN A 69 -24.96 27.00 -6.61
CA GLN A 69 -25.96 27.97 -6.12
C GLN A 69 -25.49 29.43 -6.23
N LEU A 70 -24.20 29.69 -5.99
CA LEU A 70 -23.64 31.04 -6.02
C LEU A 70 -23.48 31.59 -7.44
N VAL A 71 -23.07 30.75 -8.41
CA VAL A 71 -23.02 31.11 -9.84
C VAL A 71 -24.38 31.63 -10.34
N ASN A 72 -25.47 31.09 -9.80
CA ASN A 72 -26.83 31.52 -10.13
C ASN A 72 -27.28 32.83 -9.44
N SER A 73 -26.55 33.36 -8.45
CA SER A 73 -27.01 34.46 -7.58
C SER A 73 -26.36 35.85 -7.76
N LYS A 74 -25.38 36.02 -8.67
CA LYS A 74 -24.71 37.34 -8.94
C LYS A 74 -24.14 38.05 -7.70
N ILE A 75 -23.68 37.33 -6.68
CA ILE A 75 -23.02 37.91 -5.49
C ILE A 75 -21.50 37.91 -5.68
N ARG A 76 -20.83 39.01 -5.27
CA ARG A 76 -19.37 39.32 -5.43
C ARG A 76 -18.47 38.06 -5.40
N THR A 77 -17.98 37.68 -6.58
CA THR A 77 -17.48 36.33 -6.89
C THR A 77 -15.97 36.11 -6.69
N ALA A 78 -15.14 37.16 -6.66
CA ALA A 78 -13.67 36.96 -6.74
C ALA A 78 -13.01 36.46 -5.44
N ASP A 79 -13.44 36.95 -4.27
CA ASP A 79 -12.82 36.61 -2.98
C ASP A 79 -13.31 35.25 -2.44
N ILE A 80 -14.57 34.93 -2.72
CA ILE A 80 -15.21 33.66 -2.34
C ILE A 80 -14.62 32.51 -3.17
N ASN A 81 -14.51 32.68 -4.49
CA ASN A 81 -13.92 31.66 -5.37
C ASN A 81 -12.47 31.36 -5.00
N THR A 82 -11.67 32.39 -4.68
CA THR A 82 -10.27 32.20 -4.26
C THR A 82 -10.19 31.44 -2.93
N SER A 83 -11.00 31.82 -1.95
CA SER A 83 -11.09 31.12 -0.65
C SER A 83 -11.54 29.66 -0.80
N GLN A 84 -12.48 29.39 -1.72
CA GLN A 84 -12.96 28.03 -2.02
C GLN A 84 -11.91 27.17 -2.73
N VAL A 85 -11.17 27.72 -3.70
CA VAL A 85 -10.06 27.02 -4.35
C VAL A 85 -8.97 26.67 -3.33
N MET A 86 -8.63 27.60 -2.43
CA MET A 86 -7.67 27.36 -1.36
C MET A 86 -8.17 26.28 -0.38
N LEU A 87 -9.46 26.28 -0.05
CA LEU A 87 -10.07 25.28 0.82
C LEU A 87 -10.08 23.88 0.18
N LYS A 88 -10.40 23.79 -1.11
CA LYS A 88 -10.33 22.54 -1.88
C LYS A 88 -8.90 21.98 -1.93
N ALA A 89 -7.92 22.84 -2.21
CA ALA A 89 -6.51 22.43 -2.18
C ALA A 89 -6.06 21.95 -0.79
N ALA A 90 -6.54 22.59 0.29
CA ALA A 90 -6.25 22.16 1.66
C ALA A 90 -6.89 20.81 2.01
N ILE A 91 -8.13 20.57 1.54
CA ILE A 91 -8.86 19.30 1.64
C ILE A 91 -8.06 18.19 0.94
N ASP A 92 -7.67 18.39 -0.32
CA ASP A 92 -6.90 17.42 -1.11
C ASP A 92 -5.54 17.11 -0.46
N LEU A 93 -4.85 18.16 0.01
CA LEU A 93 -3.58 18.02 0.72
C LEU A 93 -3.76 17.22 2.02
N THR A 94 -4.84 17.47 2.77
CA THR A 94 -5.16 16.75 4.00
C THR A 94 -5.47 15.29 3.70
N GLY A 95 -6.29 14.99 2.70
CA GLY A 95 -6.55 13.61 2.25
C GLY A 95 -5.27 12.89 1.84
N THR A 96 -4.36 13.56 1.13
CA THR A 96 -3.05 13.01 0.77
C THR A 96 -2.19 12.74 2.00
N ALA A 97 -2.14 13.66 2.97
CA ALA A 97 -1.38 13.50 4.21
C ALA A 97 -1.92 12.32 5.03
N ILE A 98 -3.25 12.21 5.15
CA ILE A 98 -3.95 11.11 5.81
C ILE A 98 -3.54 9.77 5.18
N ASN A 99 -3.61 9.66 3.86
CA ASN A 99 -3.22 8.44 3.14
C ASN A 99 -1.74 8.09 3.35
N ARG A 100 -0.85 9.09 3.37
CA ARG A 100 0.58 8.89 3.64
C ARG A 100 0.85 8.41 5.07
N VAL A 101 0.14 8.96 6.07
CA VAL A 101 0.23 8.47 7.45
C VAL A 101 -0.27 7.03 7.53
N GLY A 102 -1.38 6.70 6.87
CA GLY A 102 -1.87 5.33 6.76
C GLY A 102 -0.82 4.36 6.21
N GLN A 103 -0.10 4.76 5.15
CA GLN A 103 1.01 3.96 4.60
C GLN A 103 2.21 3.87 5.57
N ALA A 104 2.53 4.94 6.30
CA ALA A 104 3.61 4.94 7.28
C ALA A 104 3.33 4.00 8.46
N LEU A 105 2.06 3.81 8.82
CA LEU A 105 1.64 2.84 9.84
C LEU A 105 1.85 1.38 9.42
N GLU A 106 2.09 1.11 8.14
CA GLU A 106 2.45 -0.23 7.69
C GLU A 106 3.90 -0.58 7.99
N PHE A 107 4.79 0.40 8.24
CA PHE A 107 6.21 0.13 8.54
C PHE A 107 6.40 -0.71 9.81
N PRO A 108 5.75 -0.40 10.94
CA PRO A 108 5.79 -1.26 12.12
C PRO A 108 5.33 -2.71 11.83
N LEU A 109 4.29 -2.88 11.02
CA LEU A 109 3.81 -4.20 10.59
C LEU A 109 4.81 -4.89 9.65
N MET A 110 5.45 -4.16 8.75
CA MET A 110 6.49 -4.69 7.87
C MET A 110 7.71 -5.15 8.66
N VAL A 111 8.18 -4.37 9.64
CA VAL A 111 9.27 -4.76 10.55
C VAL A 111 8.89 -5.99 11.37
N GLN A 112 7.63 -6.13 11.75
CA GLN A 112 7.11 -7.32 12.39
C GLN A 112 7.18 -8.54 11.46
N PHE A 113 6.56 -8.47 10.28
CA PHE A 113 6.51 -9.59 9.34
C PHE A 113 7.91 -9.99 8.85
N ALA A 114 8.83 -9.03 8.69
CA ALA A 114 10.21 -9.31 8.31
C ALA A 114 10.98 -10.18 9.33
N ARG A 115 10.50 -10.31 10.58
CA ARG A 115 11.07 -11.22 11.59
C ARG A 115 10.56 -12.66 11.46
N GLN A 116 9.49 -12.90 10.70
CA GLN A 116 9.02 -14.24 10.42
C GLN A 116 10.01 -14.94 9.47
N PRO A 117 10.48 -16.16 9.80
CA PRO A 117 11.43 -16.88 8.96
C PRO A 117 10.98 -16.98 7.51
N GLU A 118 9.70 -17.28 7.28
CA GLU A 118 9.10 -17.47 5.97
C GLU A 118 9.19 -16.21 5.09
N VAL A 119 8.93 -15.03 5.69
CA VAL A 119 9.02 -13.75 4.98
C VAL A 119 10.46 -13.43 4.62
N LYS A 120 11.40 -13.66 5.55
CA LYS A 120 12.82 -13.44 5.31
C LYS A 120 13.35 -14.37 4.23
N GLU A 121 13.03 -15.65 4.31
CA GLU A 121 13.45 -16.68 3.36
C GLU A 121 12.94 -16.38 1.96
N TYR A 122 11.64 -16.09 1.82
CA TYR A 122 11.05 -15.76 0.53
C TYR A 122 11.60 -14.45 -0.06
N ALA A 123 11.81 -13.42 0.78
CA ALA A 123 12.43 -12.17 0.31
C ALA A 123 13.85 -12.39 -0.21
N ILE A 124 14.65 -13.22 0.47
CA ILE A 124 16.00 -13.58 0.02
C ILE A 124 15.93 -14.41 -1.27
N GLU A 125 14.98 -15.33 -1.39
CA GLU A 125 14.76 -16.15 -2.58
C GLU A 125 14.43 -15.28 -3.80
N ILE A 126 13.51 -14.33 -3.67
CA ILE A 126 13.19 -13.36 -4.73
C ILE A 126 14.45 -12.58 -5.13
N LEU A 127 15.16 -11.99 -4.16
CA LEU A 127 16.36 -11.17 -4.43
C LEU A 127 17.46 -11.98 -5.13
N THR A 128 17.67 -13.21 -4.68
CA THR A 128 18.66 -14.13 -5.27
C THR A 128 18.27 -14.50 -6.69
N THR A 129 17.00 -14.86 -6.89
CA THR A 129 16.45 -15.25 -8.20
C THR A 129 16.52 -14.11 -9.22
N VAL A 130 16.12 -12.90 -8.82
CA VAL A 130 16.19 -11.70 -9.66
C VAL A 130 17.63 -11.40 -10.07
N ASN A 131 18.58 -11.49 -9.14
CA ASN A 131 19.99 -11.20 -9.44
C ASN A 131 20.64 -12.28 -10.31
N ALA A 132 20.36 -13.56 -10.03
CA ALA A 132 20.91 -14.68 -10.79
C ALA A 132 20.38 -14.74 -12.23
N ASN A 133 19.12 -14.40 -12.44
CA ASN A 133 18.44 -14.52 -13.74
C ASN A 133 18.17 -13.18 -14.43
N ARG A 134 18.83 -12.11 -13.98
CA ARG A 134 18.51 -10.72 -14.38
C ARG A 134 18.46 -10.52 -15.90
N ALA A 135 19.41 -11.07 -16.64
CA ALA A 135 19.47 -10.92 -18.09
C ALA A 135 18.23 -11.52 -18.77
N LYS A 136 17.82 -12.73 -18.35
CA LYS A 136 16.66 -13.41 -18.93
C LYS A 136 15.35 -12.75 -18.50
N ILE A 137 15.26 -12.29 -17.26
CA ILE A 137 14.11 -11.51 -16.77
C ILE A 137 13.97 -10.22 -17.57
N ASP A 138 15.05 -9.46 -17.73
CA ASP A 138 15.04 -8.20 -18.49
C ASP A 138 14.69 -8.43 -19.97
N GLU A 139 15.15 -9.52 -20.58
CA GLU A 139 14.78 -9.94 -21.94
C GLU A 139 13.28 -10.25 -22.05
N THR A 140 12.73 -11.04 -21.12
CA THR A 140 11.29 -11.38 -21.08
C THR A 140 10.44 -10.13 -20.93
N ILE A 141 10.83 -9.19 -20.07
CA ILE A 141 10.14 -7.92 -19.90
C ILE A 141 10.24 -7.11 -21.19
N ALA A 142 11.44 -6.93 -21.74
CA ALA A 142 11.66 -6.16 -22.95
C ALA A 142 10.85 -6.67 -24.15
N ALA A 143 10.69 -7.98 -24.30
CA ALA A 143 9.87 -8.56 -25.34
C ALA A 143 8.39 -8.14 -25.23
N ALA A 144 7.88 -7.91 -24.01
CA ALA A 144 6.50 -7.49 -23.77
C ALA A 144 6.31 -5.97 -23.80
N LEU A 145 7.40 -5.19 -23.85
CA LEU A 145 7.39 -3.74 -23.96
C LEU A 145 7.36 -3.33 -25.43
N GLU A 146 6.17 -3.28 -26.04
CA GLU A 146 5.98 -2.88 -27.45
C GLU A 146 6.45 -1.43 -27.70
N GLY A 147 7.68 -1.27 -28.20
CA GLY A 147 8.27 0.04 -28.51
C GLY A 147 8.89 0.79 -27.32
N TRP A 148 8.90 0.19 -26.12
CA TRP A 148 9.47 0.79 -24.92
C TRP A 148 10.73 0.05 -24.47
N GLN A 149 11.74 0.81 -24.04
CA GLN A 149 12.93 0.23 -23.45
C GLN A 149 12.77 0.13 -21.93
N LEU A 150 13.07 -1.05 -21.36
CA LEU A 150 12.97 -1.29 -19.91
C LEU A 150 13.75 -0.24 -19.09
N ASN A 151 14.92 0.18 -19.58
CA ASN A 151 15.77 1.16 -18.90
C ASN A 151 15.15 2.58 -18.83
N ARG A 152 14.16 2.90 -19.67
CA ARG A 152 13.45 4.19 -19.70
C ARG A 152 12.30 4.26 -18.71
N LEU A 153 11.85 3.13 -18.17
CA LEU A 153 10.80 3.10 -17.15
C LEU A 153 11.30 3.69 -15.83
N PRO A 154 10.41 4.21 -14.97
CA PRO A 154 10.76 4.54 -13.59
C PRO A 154 11.46 3.39 -12.88
N LYS A 155 12.46 3.70 -12.04
CA LYS A 155 13.27 2.66 -11.37
C LYS A 155 12.43 1.72 -10.51
N ILE A 156 11.32 2.20 -9.95
CA ILE A 156 10.41 1.40 -9.13
C ILE A 156 9.62 0.41 -9.99
N ASP A 157 9.11 0.84 -11.15
CA ASP A 157 8.39 -0.01 -12.10
C ASP A 157 9.30 -1.12 -12.63
N GLN A 158 10.56 -0.79 -12.95
CA GLN A 158 11.55 -1.79 -13.35
C GLN A 158 11.75 -2.86 -12.27
N LYS A 159 11.73 -2.49 -10.98
CA LYS A 159 11.91 -3.43 -9.88
C LYS A 159 10.66 -4.30 -9.69
N ILE A 160 9.47 -3.71 -9.73
CA ILE A 160 8.20 -4.43 -9.61
C ILE A 160 8.07 -5.47 -10.73
N LEU A 161 8.33 -5.08 -11.99
CA LEU A 161 8.30 -5.99 -13.12
C LEU A 161 9.33 -7.13 -12.98
N ARG A 162 10.55 -6.83 -12.52
CA ARG A 162 11.58 -7.86 -12.29
C ARG A 162 11.18 -8.88 -11.24
N ILE A 163 10.61 -8.43 -10.12
CA ILE A 163 10.12 -9.32 -9.05
C ILE A 163 9.01 -10.22 -9.59
N ALA A 164 7.99 -9.62 -10.21
CA ALA A 164 6.85 -10.35 -10.73
C ALA A 164 7.26 -11.39 -11.80
N VAL A 165 8.15 -11.03 -12.71
CA VAL A 165 8.64 -11.95 -13.75
C VAL A 165 9.54 -13.04 -13.16
N ALA A 166 10.32 -12.73 -12.12
CA ALA A 166 11.08 -13.75 -11.39
C ALA A 166 10.13 -14.79 -10.76
N GLU A 167 9.06 -14.32 -10.09
CA GLU A 167 8.02 -15.19 -9.53
C GLU A 167 7.32 -16.03 -10.59
N LEU A 168 7.00 -15.46 -11.75
CA LEU A 168 6.33 -16.17 -12.84
C LEU A 168 7.18 -17.24 -13.52
N MET A 169 8.49 -17.05 -13.60
CA MET A 169 9.38 -17.90 -14.40
C MET A 169 10.15 -18.93 -13.57
N TYR A 170 10.50 -18.58 -12.34
CA TYR A 170 11.48 -19.33 -11.55
C TYR A 170 10.98 -19.79 -10.19
N LEU A 171 9.89 -19.18 -9.68
CA LEU A 171 9.30 -19.55 -8.40
C LEU A 171 7.99 -20.29 -8.65
N GLU A 172 7.58 -21.13 -7.70
CA GLU A 172 6.33 -21.91 -7.79
C GLU A 172 5.09 -21.06 -7.45
N THR A 173 5.17 -19.74 -7.66
CA THR A 173 4.13 -18.78 -7.33
C THR A 173 3.02 -18.84 -8.38
N PRO A 174 1.74 -19.06 -7.99
CA PRO A 174 0.64 -19.06 -8.93
C PRO A 174 0.56 -17.73 -9.69
N THR A 175 0.40 -17.82 -11.02
CA THR A 175 0.43 -16.66 -11.92
C THR A 175 -0.48 -15.51 -11.49
N GLN A 176 -1.69 -15.83 -11.01
CA GLN A 176 -2.64 -14.81 -10.57
C GLN A 176 -2.17 -14.09 -9.30
N ILE A 177 -1.50 -14.79 -8.39
CA ILE A 177 -0.97 -14.21 -7.15
C ILE A 177 0.18 -13.25 -7.49
N ALA A 178 1.18 -13.69 -8.27
CA ALA A 178 2.32 -12.85 -8.67
C ALA A 178 1.88 -11.55 -9.37
N ILE A 179 0.86 -11.63 -10.25
CA ILE A 179 0.33 -10.46 -10.94
C ILE A 179 -0.42 -9.53 -9.97
N ASN A 180 -1.26 -10.06 -9.10
CA ASN A 180 -2.01 -9.25 -8.15
C ASN A 180 -1.08 -8.49 -7.19
N GLU A 181 -0.08 -9.17 -6.62
CA GLU A 181 0.90 -8.54 -5.73
C GLU A 181 1.70 -7.44 -6.43
N ALA A 182 2.11 -7.66 -7.68
CA ALA A 182 2.79 -6.64 -8.47
C ALA A 182 1.90 -5.40 -8.72
N ILE A 183 0.59 -5.61 -8.93
CA ILE A 183 -0.37 -4.51 -9.10
C ILE A 183 -0.54 -3.73 -7.79
N GLU A 184 -0.63 -4.40 -6.65
CA GLU A 184 -0.73 -3.72 -5.35
C GLU A 184 0.53 -2.92 -5.02
N LEU A 185 1.72 -3.45 -5.33
CA LEU A 185 2.98 -2.69 -5.24
C LEU A 185 2.96 -1.46 -6.17
N ALA A 186 2.46 -1.60 -7.40
CA ALA A 186 2.40 -0.51 -8.36
C ALA A 186 1.40 0.59 -7.94
N LYS A 187 0.23 0.22 -7.42
CA LYS A 187 -0.72 1.18 -6.85
C LYS A 187 -0.08 2.00 -5.73
N ARG A 188 0.73 1.34 -4.91
CA ARG A 188 1.41 1.97 -3.77
C ARG A 188 2.56 2.90 -4.19
N TYR A 189 3.37 2.49 -5.15
CA TYR A 189 4.64 3.17 -5.42
C TYR A 189 4.75 3.85 -6.80
N SER A 190 3.84 3.57 -7.73
CA SER A 190 3.92 4.02 -9.13
C SER A 190 2.71 4.85 -9.58
N GLY A 191 1.67 4.97 -8.75
CA GLY A 191 0.47 5.76 -9.08
C GLY A 191 -0.43 5.10 -10.12
N GLU A 192 -1.42 5.85 -10.60
CA GLU A 192 -2.51 5.32 -11.42
C GLU A 192 -2.02 4.78 -12.79
N ASP A 193 -1.20 5.57 -13.49
CA ASP A 193 -0.67 5.18 -14.79
C ASP A 193 0.28 3.97 -14.68
N GLY A 194 1.07 3.92 -13.62
CA GLY A 194 2.04 2.85 -13.36
C GLY A 194 1.39 1.49 -13.17
N TYR A 195 0.33 1.38 -12.34
CA TYR A 195 -0.33 0.08 -12.12
C TYR A 195 -1.04 -0.42 -13.39
N ARG A 196 -1.66 0.47 -14.17
CA ARG A 196 -2.35 0.09 -15.42
C ARG A 196 -1.35 -0.45 -16.43
N PHE A 197 -0.22 0.24 -16.56
CA PHE A 197 0.89 -0.17 -17.41
C PHE A 197 1.46 -1.53 -16.99
N ILE A 198 1.82 -1.70 -15.72
CA ILE A 198 2.39 -2.95 -15.19
C ILE A 198 1.43 -4.13 -15.39
N ASN A 199 0.13 -3.96 -15.11
CA ASN A 199 -0.88 -4.99 -15.36
C ASN A 199 -0.92 -5.42 -16.84
N GLY A 200 -0.88 -4.46 -17.77
CA GLY A 200 -0.84 -4.74 -19.20
C GLY A 200 0.38 -5.57 -19.60
N VAL A 201 1.58 -5.16 -19.16
CA VAL A 201 2.83 -5.87 -19.44
C VAL A 201 2.80 -7.30 -18.88
N LEU A 202 2.39 -7.48 -17.62
CA LEU A 202 2.37 -8.80 -16.98
C LEU A 202 1.34 -9.75 -17.60
N ARG A 203 0.19 -9.25 -18.08
CA ARG A 203 -0.77 -10.06 -18.84
C ARG A 203 -0.18 -10.55 -20.15
N THR A 204 0.52 -9.69 -20.89
CA THR A 204 1.22 -10.08 -22.12
C THR A 204 2.27 -11.15 -21.85
N ILE A 205 3.08 -10.98 -20.80
CA ILE A 205 4.10 -11.97 -20.41
C ILE A 205 3.45 -13.31 -20.03
N SER A 206 2.44 -13.29 -19.17
CA SER A 206 1.72 -14.48 -18.72
C SER A 206 1.12 -15.27 -19.89
N ASN A 207 0.51 -14.59 -20.86
CA ASN A 207 -0.05 -15.23 -22.04
C ASN A 207 1.03 -15.91 -22.90
N ARG A 208 2.18 -15.25 -23.08
CA ARG A 208 3.32 -15.82 -23.82
C ARG A 208 3.93 -17.04 -23.12
N LEU A 209 4.07 -16.99 -21.80
CA LEU A 209 4.58 -18.12 -21.01
C LEU A 209 3.64 -19.34 -21.08
N LYS A 210 2.32 -19.12 -21.14
CA LYS A 210 1.34 -20.19 -21.35
C LYS A 210 1.41 -20.80 -22.75
N ALA A 211 1.66 -19.99 -23.77
CA ALA A 211 1.77 -20.45 -25.16
C ALA A 211 3.08 -21.22 -25.45
N ALA A 212 4.09 -21.07 -24.59
CA ALA A 212 5.39 -21.73 -24.71
C ALA A 212 5.48 -23.06 -23.92
N LYS A 213 4.43 -23.43 -23.17
CA LYS A 213 4.29 -24.71 -22.46
C LYS A 213 3.43 -25.66 -23.28
#